data_AF-E6N7K1-F1
#
_entry.id   AF-E6N7K1-F1
#
_cell.length_a   1.000
_cell.length_b   1.000
_cell.length_c   1.000
_cell.angle_alpha   90.00
_cell.angle_beta   90.00
_cell.angle_gamma   90.00
#
_symmetry.space_group_name_H-M   'P 1'
#
loop_
_entity.id
_entity.type
_entity.pdbx_description
1 polymer ?
#
loop_
_entity_poly.entity_id
_entity_poly.type
_entity_poly.pdbx_seq_one_letter_code
_entity_poly.pdbx_strand_id
1 'polypeptide(L)'
;MELRAVKIPEERLKIFFEMEEKFREKDAEYFRSLLKSDDFVIRARATCILAEIGGRDYIQDLAEVLLHDDNPIVRHEAAYSLGQLGYREAIPYLVESVKRDPHPIVRHESAIALGVIGRTDPVPDLLEALKDEAPEVVDSAIIALSNIEFCRRLFTQSVDEKAAEFARKTGG
;
A
#
# COMPACT_ATOMS: atom_id res chain seq x y z
N MET A 1 19.44 23.93 -5.21
CA MET A 1 19.31 23.21 -6.49
C MET A 1 17.95 23.57 -7.06
N GLU A 2 17.88 24.46 -8.06
CA GLU A 2 16.58 24.94 -8.56
C GLU A 2 15.88 23.85 -9.37
N LEU A 3 14.58 23.65 -9.12
CA LEU A 3 13.66 22.77 -9.87
C LEU A 3 13.59 23.06 -11.39
N ARG A 4 14.33 24.07 -11.89
CA ARG A 4 14.34 24.52 -13.28
C ARG A 4 14.87 23.51 -14.30
N ALA A 5 15.53 22.44 -13.87
CA ALA A 5 16.08 21.42 -14.77
C ALA A 5 15.05 20.36 -15.21
N VAL A 6 13.91 20.24 -14.52
CA VAL A 6 12.86 19.27 -14.85
C VAL A 6 11.63 20.03 -15.34
N LYS A 7 11.25 19.82 -16.60
CA LYS A 7 10.03 20.41 -17.16
C LYS A 7 8.82 19.61 -16.68
N ILE A 8 8.19 20.06 -15.59
CA ILE A 8 6.93 19.51 -15.10
C ILE A 8 5.81 19.96 -16.05
N PRO A 9 4.95 19.05 -16.56
CA PRO A 9 3.83 19.44 -17.41
C PRO A 9 2.84 20.35 -16.65
N GLU A 10 2.47 21.48 -17.25
CA GLU A 10 1.49 22.41 -16.65
C GLU A 10 0.14 21.74 -16.39
N GLU A 11 -0.30 20.83 -17.27
CA GLU A 11 -1.53 20.06 -17.07
C GLU A 11 -1.48 19.20 -15.80
N ARG A 12 -0.31 18.64 -15.45
CA ARG A 12 -0.14 17.89 -14.20
C ARG A 12 -0.29 18.80 -12.99
N LEU A 13 0.28 20.01 -13.05
CA LEU A 13 0.17 20.98 -11.97
C LEU A 13 -1.27 21.46 -11.79
N LYS A 14 -2.02 21.68 -12.88
CA LYS A 14 -3.45 21.99 -12.80
C LYS A 14 -4.23 20.90 -12.08
N ILE A 15 -4.02 19.63 -12.45
CA ILE A 15 -4.66 18.50 -11.77
C ILE A 15 -4.26 18.44 -10.29
N PHE A 16 -3.01 18.74 -9.95
CA PHE A 16 -2.59 18.78 -8.54
C PHE A 16 -3.31 19.86 -7.72
N PHE A 17 -3.53 21.05 -8.30
CA PHE A 17 -4.32 22.09 -7.63
C PHE A 17 -5.78 21.67 -7.50
N GLU A 18 -6.37 21.05 -8.52
CA GLU A 18 -7.73 20.52 -8.46
C GLU A 18 -7.87 19.40 -7.43
N MET A 19 -6.87 18.50 -7.34
CA MET A 19 -6.82 17.47 -6.29
C MET A 19 -6.85 18.07 -4.89
N GLU A 20 -6.20 19.21 -4.64
CA GLU A 20 -6.21 19.85 -3.32
C GLU A 20 -7.63 20.32 -2.94
N GLU A 21 -8.35 20.94 -3.89
CA GLU A 21 -9.73 21.33 -3.70
C GLU A 21 -10.63 20.11 -3.46
N LYS A 22 -10.53 19.10 -4.31
CA LYS A 22 -11.33 17.86 -4.26
C LYS A 22 -11.06 17.03 -3.00
N PHE A 23 -9.83 17.09 -2.49
CA PHE A 23 -9.47 16.46 -1.22
C PHE A 23 -10.20 17.11 -0.04
N ARG A 24 -10.25 18.45 0.01
CA ARG A 24 -11.02 19.17 1.05
C ARG A 24 -12.50 18.83 1.01
N GLU A 25 -13.04 18.61 -0.18
CA GLU A 25 -14.43 18.19 -0.39
C GLU A 25 -14.68 16.71 -0.10
N LYS A 26 -13.62 15.91 0.10
CA LYS A 26 -13.66 14.44 0.22
C LYS A 26 -14.34 13.78 -0.99
N ASP A 27 -14.11 14.31 -2.19
CA ASP A 27 -14.69 13.81 -3.43
C ASP A 27 -13.98 12.53 -3.91
N ALA A 28 -14.33 11.40 -3.29
CA ALA A 28 -13.70 10.11 -3.58
C ALA A 28 -13.92 9.63 -5.02
N GLU A 29 -15.06 9.95 -5.63
CA GLU A 29 -15.35 9.59 -7.02
C GLU A 29 -14.45 10.33 -8.02
N TYR A 30 -14.10 11.60 -7.73
CA TYR A 30 -13.08 12.31 -8.51
C TYR A 30 -11.75 11.55 -8.51
N PHE A 31 -11.22 11.16 -7.34
CA PHE A 31 -9.95 10.44 -7.27
C PHE A 31 -10.04 9.04 -7.88
N ARG A 32 -11.18 8.36 -7.73
CA ARG A 32 -11.44 7.08 -8.41
C ARG A 32 -11.35 7.23 -9.93
N SER A 33 -11.87 8.33 -10.49
CA SER A 33 -11.76 8.60 -11.93
C SER A 33 -10.31 8.79 -12.40
N LEU A 34 -9.46 9.36 -11.54
CA LEU A 34 -8.05 9.62 -11.83
C LEU A 34 -7.18 8.36 -11.82
N LEU A 35 -7.66 7.23 -11.29
CA LEU A 35 -6.99 5.93 -11.41
C LEU A 35 -6.85 5.46 -12.86
N LYS A 36 -7.57 6.07 -13.81
CA LYS A 36 -7.49 5.77 -15.25
C LYS A 36 -6.70 6.82 -16.04
N SER A 37 -6.01 7.74 -15.36
CA SER A 37 -5.23 8.78 -16.03
C SER A 37 -4.08 8.19 -16.86
N ASP A 38 -3.80 8.75 -18.03
CA ASP A 38 -2.63 8.39 -18.84
C ASP A 38 -1.30 8.76 -18.15
N ASP A 39 -1.33 9.67 -17.17
CA ASP A 39 -0.14 10.06 -16.40
C ASP A 39 -0.03 9.23 -15.10
N PHE A 40 0.97 8.34 -15.05
CA PHE A 40 1.20 7.48 -13.88
C PHE A 40 1.44 8.27 -12.59
N VAL A 41 1.94 9.52 -12.66
CA VAL A 41 2.12 10.37 -11.48
C VAL A 41 0.77 10.80 -10.91
N ILE A 42 -0.21 11.05 -11.79
CA ILE A 42 -1.59 11.34 -11.38
C ILE A 42 -2.21 10.09 -10.74
N ARG A 43 -2.06 8.91 -11.37
CA ARG A 43 -2.59 7.65 -10.84
C ARG A 43 -1.99 7.29 -9.47
N ALA A 44 -0.68 7.39 -9.32
CA ALA A 44 0.02 7.14 -8.06
C ALA A 44 -0.52 8.04 -6.94
N ARG A 45 -0.61 9.36 -7.19
CA ARG A 45 -1.14 10.31 -6.21
C ARG A 45 -2.61 10.06 -5.90
N ALA A 46 -3.43 9.78 -6.91
CA ALA A 46 -4.85 9.47 -6.72
C ALA A 46 -5.05 8.21 -5.88
N THR A 47 -4.20 7.19 -6.07
CA THR A 47 -4.22 5.93 -5.29
C THR A 47 -4.05 6.20 -3.80
N CYS A 48 -3.03 6.96 -3.40
CA CYS A 48 -2.80 7.30 -1.99
C CYS A 48 -3.95 8.12 -1.40
N ILE A 49 -4.41 9.15 -2.12
CA ILE A 49 -5.48 10.02 -1.64
C ILE A 49 -6.79 9.25 -1.50
N LEU A 50 -7.11 8.38 -2.45
CA LEU A 50 -8.34 7.58 -2.43
C LEU A 50 -8.39 6.66 -1.21
N ALA A 51 -7.25 6.08 -0.83
CA ALA A 51 -7.15 5.30 0.40
C ALA A 51 -7.44 6.17 1.64
N GLU A 52 -6.86 7.37 1.72
CA GLU A 52 -7.04 8.28 2.85
C GLU A 52 -8.50 8.74 3.03
N ILE A 53 -9.19 9.11 1.94
CA ILE A 53 -10.56 9.65 2.01
C ILE A 53 -11.64 8.57 1.96
N GLY A 54 -11.39 7.49 1.20
CA GLY A 54 -12.37 6.47 0.88
C GLY A 54 -12.34 5.28 1.84
N GLY A 55 -11.21 5.03 2.48
CA GLY A 55 -11.07 3.97 3.47
C GLY A 55 -11.42 2.59 2.91
N ARG A 56 -12.22 1.83 3.67
CA ARG A 56 -12.55 0.42 3.39
C ARG A 56 -13.28 0.22 2.06
N ASP A 57 -14.10 1.18 1.64
CA ASP A 57 -14.97 1.03 0.46
C ASP A 57 -14.19 0.94 -0.86
N TYR A 58 -12.92 1.37 -0.84
CA TYR A 58 -12.05 1.41 -2.03
C TYR A 58 -10.95 0.35 -2.04
N ILE A 59 -11.00 -0.63 -1.12
CA ILE A 59 -10.04 -1.75 -1.14
C ILE A 59 -10.02 -2.44 -2.50
N GLN A 60 -11.19 -2.64 -3.12
CA GLN A 60 -11.26 -3.31 -4.41
C GLN A 60 -10.63 -2.46 -5.52
N ASP A 61 -10.90 -1.16 -5.58
CA ASP A 61 -10.28 -0.27 -6.57
C ASP A 61 -8.74 -0.23 -6.41
N LEU A 62 -8.24 -0.15 -5.18
CA LEU A 62 -6.79 -0.18 -4.91
C LEU A 62 -6.17 -1.55 -5.22
N ALA A 63 -6.90 -2.64 -4.99
CA ALA A 63 -6.45 -3.99 -5.36
C ALA A 63 -6.35 -4.17 -6.89
N GLU A 64 -7.31 -3.64 -7.65
CA GLU A 64 -7.23 -3.64 -9.12
C GLU A 64 -6.02 -2.84 -9.61
N VAL A 65 -5.72 -1.69 -8.99
CA VAL A 65 -4.49 -0.93 -9.28
C VAL A 65 -3.25 -1.76 -8.96
N LEU A 66 -3.17 -2.37 -7.77
CA LEU A 66 -2.06 -3.24 -7.36
C LEU A 66 -1.80 -4.40 -8.31
N LEU A 67 -2.84 -4.97 -8.91
CA LEU A 67 -2.69 -6.19 -9.73
C LEU A 67 -2.54 -5.89 -11.22
N HIS A 68 -2.99 -4.72 -11.69
CA HIS A 68 -3.20 -4.48 -13.12
C HIS A 68 -2.64 -3.16 -13.66
N ASP A 69 -2.17 -2.23 -12.82
CA ASP A 69 -1.53 -1.02 -13.35
C ASP A 69 -0.23 -1.36 -14.12
N ASP A 70 0.01 -0.70 -15.25
CA ASP A 70 1.17 -0.98 -16.08
C ASP A 70 2.48 -0.49 -15.44
N ASN A 71 2.40 0.48 -14.53
CA ASN A 71 3.54 1.11 -13.90
C ASN A 71 3.81 0.51 -12.50
N PRO A 72 5.00 -0.08 -12.26
CA PRO A 72 5.29 -0.70 -10.97
C PRO A 72 5.36 0.29 -9.80
N ILE A 73 5.61 1.58 -10.04
CA ILE A 73 5.54 2.60 -8.99
C ILE A 73 4.09 2.79 -8.52
N VAL A 74 3.13 2.78 -9.45
CA VAL A 74 1.72 2.92 -9.08
C VAL A 74 1.24 1.67 -8.32
N ARG A 75 1.65 0.47 -8.75
CA ARG A 75 1.35 -0.77 -8.02
C ARG A 75 1.98 -0.79 -6.63
N HIS A 76 3.22 -0.32 -6.49
CA HIS A 76 3.87 -0.13 -5.20
C HIS A 76 3.04 0.81 -4.28
N GLU A 77 2.61 1.98 -4.77
CA GLU A 77 1.77 2.90 -3.98
C GLU A 77 0.42 2.27 -3.59
N ALA A 78 -0.15 1.41 -4.44
CA ALA A 78 -1.36 0.67 -4.12
C ALA A 78 -1.13 -0.36 -3.00
N ALA A 79 -0.03 -1.11 -3.03
CA ALA A 79 0.36 -2.03 -1.96
C ALA A 79 0.54 -1.28 -0.63
N TYR A 80 1.29 -0.18 -0.65
CA TYR A 80 1.51 0.67 0.53
C TYR A 80 0.18 1.16 1.10
N SER A 81 -0.69 1.71 0.24
CA SER A 81 -1.98 2.26 0.63
C SER A 81 -2.91 1.20 1.24
N LEU A 82 -2.96 0.01 0.65
CA LEU A 82 -3.71 -1.14 1.19
C LEU A 82 -3.18 -1.58 2.56
N GLY A 83 -1.86 -1.54 2.77
CA GLY A 83 -1.23 -1.79 4.07
C GLY A 83 -1.65 -0.75 5.12
N GLN A 84 -1.60 0.54 4.79
CA GLN A 84 -2.00 1.62 5.70
C GLN A 84 -3.49 1.56 6.08
N LEU A 85 -4.35 1.11 5.17
CA LEU A 85 -5.76 0.87 5.48
C LEU A 85 -5.97 -0.22 6.55
N GLY A 86 -5.07 -1.21 6.62
CA GLY A 86 -5.06 -2.22 7.68
C GLY A 86 -6.22 -3.23 7.65
N TYR A 87 -7.00 -3.27 6.57
CA TYR A 87 -8.17 -4.17 6.47
C TYR A 87 -7.79 -5.56 5.98
N ARG A 88 -8.37 -6.59 6.58
CA ARG A 88 -8.10 -8.01 6.27
C ARG A 88 -8.43 -8.35 4.82
N GLU A 89 -9.40 -7.66 4.22
CA GLU A 89 -9.85 -7.87 2.85
C GLU A 89 -8.77 -7.55 1.79
N ALA A 90 -7.74 -6.78 2.15
CA ALA A 90 -6.60 -6.53 1.27
C ALA A 90 -5.65 -7.73 1.17
N ILE A 91 -5.66 -8.64 2.15
CA ILE A 91 -4.67 -9.72 2.28
C ILE A 91 -4.59 -10.61 1.03
N PRO A 92 -5.70 -11.11 0.44
CA PRO A 92 -5.61 -11.98 -0.73
C PRO A 92 -4.90 -11.32 -1.92
N TYR A 93 -5.13 -10.02 -2.14
CA TYR A 93 -4.52 -9.26 -3.23
C TYR A 93 -3.04 -8.97 -2.98
N LEU A 94 -2.69 -8.62 -1.73
CA LEU A 94 -1.30 -8.44 -1.33
C LEU A 94 -0.50 -9.74 -1.40
N VAL A 95 -1.08 -10.87 -1.00
CA VAL A 95 -0.47 -12.20 -1.14
C VAL A 95 -0.23 -12.55 -2.61
N GLU A 96 -1.20 -12.30 -3.49
CA GLU A 96 -1.03 -12.51 -4.92
C GLU A 96 0.12 -11.67 -5.48
N SER A 97 0.20 -10.40 -5.09
CA SER A 97 1.28 -9.49 -5.48
C SER A 97 2.66 -9.97 -5.00
N VAL A 98 2.80 -10.34 -3.72
CA VAL A 98 4.04 -10.93 -3.17
C VAL A 98 4.53 -12.13 -3.97
N LYS A 99 3.62 -12.92 -4.55
CA LYS A 99 4.00 -14.16 -5.25
C LYS A 99 4.26 -13.97 -6.73
N ARG A 100 3.64 -12.98 -7.35
CA ARG A 100 3.52 -12.92 -8.81
C ARG A 100 3.89 -11.59 -9.44
N ASP A 101 4.03 -10.50 -8.68
CA ASP A 101 4.42 -9.24 -9.30
C ASP A 101 5.83 -9.37 -9.92
N PRO A 102 6.01 -8.97 -11.19
CA PRO A 102 7.31 -9.10 -11.86
C PRO A 102 8.40 -8.23 -11.22
N HIS A 103 8.03 -7.15 -10.51
CA HIS A 103 8.97 -6.19 -9.96
C HIS A 103 9.18 -6.41 -8.45
N PRO A 104 10.44 -6.62 -8.01
CA PRO A 104 10.76 -6.74 -6.60
C PRO A 104 10.27 -5.58 -5.74
N ILE A 105 10.20 -4.36 -6.31
CA ILE A 105 9.70 -3.19 -5.58
C ILE A 105 8.26 -3.36 -5.10
N VAL A 106 7.41 -3.97 -5.93
CA VAL A 106 6.00 -4.19 -5.58
C VAL A 106 5.87 -5.36 -4.62
N ARG A 107 6.67 -6.43 -4.83
CA ARG A 107 6.68 -7.60 -3.93
C ARG A 107 7.14 -7.23 -2.52
N HIS A 108 8.20 -6.42 -2.38
CA HIS A 108 8.67 -5.98 -1.07
C HIS A 108 7.59 -5.18 -0.35
N GLU A 109 6.95 -4.24 -1.04
CA GLU A 109 5.97 -3.35 -0.43
C GLU A 109 4.71 -4.13 -0.03
N SER A 110 4.33 -5.12 -0.85
CA SER A 110 3.23 -6.02 -0.54
C SER A 110 3.54 -6.89 0.70
N ALA A 111 4.78 -7.33 0.87
CA ALA A 111 5.20 -8.06 2.07
C ALA A 111 5.16 -7.16 3.32
N ILE A 112 5.67 -5.93 3.22
CA ILE A 112 5.58 -4.93 4.31
C ILE A 112 4.12 -4.67 4.68
N ALA A 113 3.25 -4.43 3.70
CA ALA A 113 1.83 -4.18 3.91
C ALA A 113 1.13 -5.34 4.64
N LEU A 114 1.46 -6.59 4.32
CA LEU A 114 0.95 -7.77 5.05
C LEU A 114 1.42 -7.79 6.51
N GLY A 115 2.66 -7.40 6.76
CA GLY A 115 3.21 -7.18 8.10
C GLY A 115 2.42 -6.13 8.87
N VAL A 116 2.17 -4.97 8.24
CA VAL A 116 1.39 -3.85 8.79
C VAL A 116 -0.05 -4.24 9.12
N ILE A 117 -0.68 -5.11 8.34
CA ILE A 117 -2.02 -5.65 8.64
C ILE A 117 -1.98 -6.60 9.87
N GLY A 118 -0.83 -7.22 10.15
CA GLY A 118 -0.57 -7.97 11.39
C GLY A 118 -1.44 -9.21 11.60
N ARG A 119 -1.96 -9.80 10.51
CA ARG A 119 -2.76 -11.03 10.54
C ARG A 119 -1.88 -12.24 10.25
N THR A 120 -2.28 -13.40 10.76
CA THR A 120 -1.54 -14.65 10.56
C THR A 120 -1.89 -15.35 9.24
N ASP A 121 -2.96 -14.93 8.56
CA ASP A 121 -3.40 -15.45 7.26
C ASP A 121 -2.27 -15.56 6.20
N PRO A 122 -1.43 -14.53 5.97
CA PRO A 122 -0.39 -14.57 4.95
C PRO A 122 0.92 -15.28 5.36
N VAL A 123 1.02 -15.82 6.57
CA VAL A 123 2.28 -16.40 7.08
C VAL A 123 2.89 -17.46 6.14
N PRO A 124 2.12 -18.42 5.59
CA PRO A 124 2.69 -19.40 4.65
C PRO A 124 3.30 -18.75 3.40
N ASP A 125 2.66 -17.72 2.85
CA ASP A 125 3.13 -17.03 1.65
C ASP A 125 4.36 -16.14 1.95
N LEU A 126 4.40 -15.49 3.12
CA LEU A 126 5.58 -14.75 3.59
C LEU A 126 6.78 -15.67 3.87
N LEU A 127 6.55 -16.89 4.34
CA LEU A 127 7.62 -17.90 4.48
C LEU A 127 8.18 -18.32 3.12
N GLU A 128 7.36 -18.35 2.07
CA GLU A 128 7.84 -18.61 0.72
C GLU A 128 8.62 -17.41 0.17
N ALA A 129 8.20 -16.18 0.48
CA ALA A 129 8.91 -14.94 0.11
C ALA A 129 10.33 -14.84 0.71
N LEU A 130 10.64 -15.60 1.77
CA LEU A 130 12.03 -15.73 2.29
C LEU A 130 12.99 -16.40 1.30
N LYS A 131 12.48 -16.99 0.22
CA LYS A 131 13.25 -17.62 -0.85
C LYS A 131 13.26 -16.79 -2.14
N ASP A 132 12.72 -15.56 -2.11
CA ASP A 132 12.73 -14.66 -3.26
C ASP A 132 14.18 -14.37 -3.70
N GLU A 133 14.38 -14.18 -5.00
CA GLU A 133 15.68 -13.87 -5.58
C GLU A 133 16.17 -12.46 -5.20
N ALA A 134 15.23 -11.56 -4.90
CA ALA A 134 15.51 -10.18 -4.52
C ALA A 134 15.69 -10.03 -3.00
N PRO A 135 16.87 -9.61 -2.52
CA PRO A 135 17.14 -9.47 -1.08
C PRO A 135 16.15 -8.54 -0.35
N GLU A 136 15.69 -7.48 -1.00
CA GLU A 136 14.73 -6.53 -0.41
C GLU A 136 13.37 -7.17 -0.09
N VAL A 137 12.96 -8.19 -0.87
CA VAL A 137 11.73 -8.95 -0.62
C VAL A 137 11.93 -9.88 0.57
N VAL A 138 13.10 -10.53 0.64
CA VAL A 138 13.47 -11.39 1.77
C VAL A 138 13.51 -10.58 3.08
N ASP A 139 14.18 -9.44 3.09
CA ASP A 139 14.25 -8.54 4.25
C ASP A 139 12.84 -8.08 4.69
N SER A 140 12.00 -7.73 3.72
CA SER A 140 10.61 -7.32 3.98
C SER A 140 9.77 -8.47 4.56
N ALA A 141 9.95 -9.69 4.08
CA ALA A 141 9.28 -10.87 4.62
C ALA A 141 9.72 -11.17 6.07
N ILE A 142 11.01 -10.99 6.40
CA ILE A 142 11.52 -11.11 7.77
C ILE A 142 10.85 -10.07 8.69
N ILE A 143 10.78 -8.82 8.24
CA ILE A 143 10.11 -7.73 8.98
C ILE A 143 8.63 -8.08 9.19
N ALA A 144 7.92 -8.47 8.13
CA ALA A 144 6.50 -8.77 8.18
C ALA A 144 6.18 -9.93 9.13
N LEU A 145 6.94 -11.03 9.06
CA LEU A 145 6.78 -12.18 9.95
C LEU A 145 7.06 -11.81 11.41
N SER A 146 8.06 -10.96 11.65
CA SER A 146 8.39 -10.46 12.99
C SER A 146 7.24 -9.63 13.58
N ASN A 147 6.64 -8.76 12.77
CA ASN A 147 5.51 -7.93 13.18
C ASN A 147 4.25 -8.75 13.42
N ILE A 148 3.94 -9.71 12.56
CA ILE A 148 2.80 -10.63 12.75
C ILE A 148 2.96 -11.43 14.05
N GLU A 149 4.15 -11.95 14.33
CA GLU A 149 4.41 -12.68 15.57
C GLU A 149 4.32 -11.77 16.80
N PHE A 150 4.83 -10.53 16.70
CA PHE A 150 4.69 -9.53 17.76
C PHE A 150 3.22 -9.26 18.06
N CYS A 151 2.40 -8.96 17.03
CA CYS A 151 0.97 -8.73 17.18
C CYS A 151 0.26 -9.95 17.78
N ARG A 152 0.54 -11.14 17.27
CA ARG A 152 -0.01 -12.39 17.81
C ARG A 152 0.29 -12.54 19.30
N ARG A 153 1.53 -12.31 19.73
CA ARG A 153 1.91 -12.39 21.15
C ARG A 153 1.25 -11.31 21.98
N LEU A 154 1.24 -10.08 21.48
CA LEU A 154 0.66 -8.95 22.16
C LEU A 154 -0.81 -9.21 22.51
N PHE A 155 -1.61 -9.64 21.54
CA PHE A 155 -3.03 -9.95 21.75
C PHE A 155 -3.27 -11.17 22.65
N THR A 156 -2.29 -12.08 22.80
CA THR A 156 -2.38 -13.20 23.76
C THR A 156 -1.94 -12.84 25.18
N GLN A 157 -1.11 -11.80 25.36
CA GLN A 157 -0.49 -11.45 26.64
C GLN A 157 -1.05 -10.18 27.28
N SER A 158 -1.63 -9.26 26.50
CA SER A 158 -2.13 -7.97 26.96
C SER A 158 -3.37 -7.55 26.17
N VAL A 159 -4.41 -7.12 26.89
CA VAL A 159 -5.59 -6.43 26.33
C VAL A 159 -5.51 -4.91 26.54
N ASP A 160 -4.34 -4.36 26.86
CA ASP A 160 -4.16 -2.91 27.01
C ASP A 160 -4.21 -2.22 25.64
N GLU A 161 -5.13 -1.27 25.51
CA GLU A 161 -5.37 -0.47 24.32
C GLU A 161 -4.14 0.34 23.87
N LYS A 162 -3.28 0.76 24.81
CA LYS A 162 -2.02 1.43 24.49
C LYS A 162 -1.02 0.51 23.79
N ALA A 163 -1.00 -0.76 24.18
CA ALA A 163 -0.14 -1.74 23.53
C ALA A 163 -0.65 -2.03 22.11
N ALA A 164 -1.97 -2.17 21.95
CA ALA A 164 -2.59 -2.33 20.64
C ALA A 164 -2.37 -1.11 19.72
N GLU A 165 -2.38 0.10 20.28
CA GLU A 165 -2.06 1.33 19.54
C GLU A 165 -0.58 1.37 19.09
N PHE A 166 0.35 0.94 19.95
CA PHE A 166 1.77 0.85 19.60
C PHE A 166 2.03 -0.14 18.45
N ALA A 167 1.38 -1.31 18.48
CA ALA A 167 1.48 -2.28 17.39
C ALA A 167 1.03 -1.68 16.04
N ARG A 168 -0.15 -1.04 16.01
CA ARG A 168 -0.67 -0.36 14.81
C ARG A 168 0.28 0.69 14.23
N LYS A 169 0.98 1.42 15.10
CA LYS A 169 1.90 2.51 14.68
C LYS A 169 3.29 2.01 14.28
N THR A 170 3.69 0.81 14.68
CA THR A 170 5.02 0.25 14.40
C THR A 170 4.99 -0.87 13.35
N GLY A 171 3.82 -1.10 12.76
CA GLY A 171 3.65 -1.96 11.60
C GLY A 171 3.05 -3.34 11.89
N GLY A 172 2.00 -3.43 12.72
CA GLY A 172 1.14 -4.61 12.77
C GLY A 172 -0.27 -4.37 13.28
#